data_AF-A0A2K3JP16-F1
#
_entry.id   AF-A0A2K3JP16-F1
#
_cell.length_a   1.000
_cell.length_b   1.000
_cell.length_c   1.000
_cell.angle_alpha   90.00
_cell.angle_beta   90.00
_cell.angle_gamma   90.00
#
_symmetry.space_group_name_H-M   'P 1'
#
loop_
_entity.id
_entity.type
_entity.pdbx_description
1 polymer ?
#
loop_
_entity_poly.entity_id
_entity_poly.type
_entity_poly.pdbx_seq_one_letter_code
_entity_poly.pdbx_strand_id
1 'polypeptide(L)'
;RLFCGIDDIYCLFLGSLNNLSILNKQYGLSKGTDEAMFVIEAFKTLRDRGPYPADQVVKELDGSFAFVVYDSKNGGVFAALGSDGGVKLYWGIAADGSVVISDDLDVIKEGCAKSFAPFPA
;
A
#
# COMPACT_ATOMS: atom_id res chain seq x y z
N ARG A 1 -9.49 -0.99 -8.09
CA ARG A 1 -8.02 -1.03 -8.22
C ARG A 1 -7.58 0.25 -8.87
N LEU A 2 -6.61 0.95 -8.28
CA LEU A 2 -6.06 2.21 -8.76
C LEU A 2 -4.54 2.07 -8.89
N PHE A 3 -3.96 2.83 -9.80
CA PHE A 3 -2.52 3.00 -9.94
C PHE A 3 -2.21 4.49 -10.02
N CYS A 4 -1.23 4.93 -9.26
CA CYS A 4 -0.76 6.31 -9.27
C CYS A 4 0.76 6.36 -9.22
N GLY A 5 1.35 7.37 -9.85
CA GLY A 5 2.78 7.68 -9.77
C GLY A 5 2.99 9.18 -9.57
N ILE A 6 3.70 9.56 -8.49
CA ILE A 6 4.03 10.95 -8.15
C ILE A 6 5.47 10.98 -7.66
N ASP A 7 6.30 11.89 -8.19
CA ASP A 7 7.68 12.11 -7.74
C ASP A 7 8.56 10.84 -7.67
N ASP A 8 8.41 9.93 -8.64
CA ASP A 8 9.11 8.63 -8.73
C ASP A 8 8.71 7.62 -7.62
N ILE A 9 7.55 7.87 -6.98
CA ILE A 9 6.89 6.97 -6.06
C ILE A 9 5.64 6.42 -6.75
N TYR A 10 5.49 5.10 -6.75
CA TYR A 10 4.40 4.41 -7.41
C TYR A 10 3.53 3.69 -6.40
N CYS A 11 2.21 3.75 -6.56
CA CYS A 11 1.25 3.10 -5.67
C CYS A 11 0.27 2.26 -6.48
N LEU A 12 0.15 0.98 -6.11
CA LEU A 12 -0.98 0.13 -6.46
C LEU A 12 -1.93 0.07 -5.27
N PHE A 13 -3.18 0.47 -5.48
CA PHE A 13 -4.22 0.45 -4.44
C PHE A 13 -5.36 -0.47 -4.86
N LEU A 14 -5.83 -1.30 -3.93
CA LEU A 14 -6.94 -2.22 -4.10
C LEU A 14 -7.97 -1.96 -3.00
N GLY A 15 -9.26 -2.03 -3.36
CA GLY A 15 -10.36 -1.71 -2.45
C GLY A 15 -10.71 -0.22 -2.43
N SER A 16 -11.14 0.28 -1.28
CA SER A 16 -11.61 1.67 -1.08
C SER A 16 -11.48 2.11 0.38
N LEU A 17 -11.32 3.41 0.59
CA LEU A 17 -11.34 4.03 1.92
C LEU A 17 -12.68 4.72 2.19
N ASN A 18 -13.32 4.39 3.31
CA ASN A 18 -14.57 5.00 3.78
C ASN A 18 -14.37 6.45 4.24
N ASN A 19 -13.18 6.79 4.72
CA ASN A 19 -12.87 8.09 5.33
C ASN A 19 -11.91 8.96 4.48
N LEU A 20 -11.71 8.64 3.19
CA LEU A 20 -10.80 9.37 2.29
C LEU A 20 -11.02 10.89 2.30
N SER A 21 -12.28 11.34 2.28
CA SER A 21 -12.60 12.78 2.26
C SER A 21 -12.12 13.52 3.52
N ILE A 22 -12.15 12.86 4.68
CA ILE A 22 -11.67 13.39 5.95
C ILE A 22 -10.14 13.43 5.93
N LEU A 23 -9.52 12.33 5.50
CA LEU A 23 -8.07 12.21 5.38
C LEU A 23 -7.49 13.27 4.43
N ASN A 24 -8.06 13.42 3.24
CA ASN A 24 -7.66 14.48 2.29
C ASN A 24 -7.71 15.87 2.92
N LYS A 25 -8.73 16.17 3.74
CA LYS A 25 -8.83 17.45 4.44
C LYS A 25 -7.76 17.61 5.52
N GLN A 26 -7.46 16.56 6.29
CA GLN A 26 -6.43 16.59 7.35
C GLN A 26 -5.02 16.77 6.77
N TYR A 27 -4.75 16.17 5.62
CA TYR A 27 -3.48 16.29 4.92
C TYR A 27 -3.40 17.55 4.03
N GLY A 28 -4.47 18.35 3.95
CA GLY A 28 -4.50 19.57 3.14
C GLY A 28 -4.47 19.32 1.63
N LEU A 29 -4.93 18.16 1.18
CA LEU A 29 -4.94 17.74 -0.22
C LEU A 29 -6.13 18.33 -0.99
N SER A 30 -5.96 18.50 -2.30
CA SER A 30 -6.98 19.08 -3.17
C SER A 30 -8.21 18.18 -3.39
N LYS A 31 -9.33 18.79 -3.78
CA LYS A 31 -10.51 18.06 -4.27
C LYS A 31 -10.13 17.21 -5.49
N GLY A 32 -10.50 15.93 -5.46
CA GLY A 32 -10.20 14.97 -6.55
C GLY A 32 -9.04 14.01 -6.27
N THR A 33 -8.39 14.11 -5.11
CA THR A 33 -7.38 13.14 -4.67
C THR A 33 -8.04 11.79 -4.39
N ASP A 34 -7.64 10.76 -5.13
CA ASP A 34 -8.07 9.37 -4.93
C ASP A 34 -7.22 8.65 -3.86
N GLU A 35 -7.57 7.41 -3.53
CA GLU A 35 -6.89 6.62 -2.51
C GLU A 35 -5.41 6.38 -2.81
N ALA A 36 -5.05 6.15 -4.08
CA ALA A 36 -3.67 5.88 -4.47
C ALA A 36 -2.80 7.14 -4.34
N MET A 37 -3.33 8.30 -4.76
CA MET A 37 -2.68 9.60 -4.57
C MET A 37 -2.52 9.94 -3.08
N PHE A 38 -3.58 9.74 -2.29
CA PHE A 38 -3.55 9.97 -0.84
C PHE A 38 -2.45 9.17 -0.17
N VAL A 39 -2.35 7.87 -0.46
CA VAL A 39 -1.34 6.98 0.12
C VAL A 39 0.08 7.44 -0.22
N ILE A 40 0.34 7.92 -1.45
CA ILE A 40 1.66 8.47 -1.82
C ILE A 40 1.99 9.72 -1.00
N GLU A 41 1.05 10.66 -0.86
CA GLU A 41 1.27 11.89 -0.10
C GLU A 41 1.44 11.62 1.41
N ALA A 42 0.69 10.66 1.96
CA ALA A 42 0.88 10.21 3.33
C ALA A 42 2.23 9.52 3.54
N PHE A 43 2.66 8.68 2.59
CA PHE A 43 3.99 8.04 2.61
C PHE A 43 5.13 9.08 2.52
N LYS A 44 5.03 10.07 1.64
CA LYS A 44 5.99 11.19 1.57
C LYS A 44 6.08 11.93 2.90
N THR A 45 4.93 12.20 3.52
CA THR A 45 4.87 12.87 4.83
C THR A 45 5.60 12.07 5.92
N LEU A 46 5.42 10.74 5.95
CA LEU A 46 6.14 9.85 6.89
C LEU A 46 7.66 9.86 6.65
N ARG A 47 8.08 9.77 5.39
CA ARG A 47 9.50 9.76 5.02
C ARG A 47 10.18 11.10 5.36
N ASP A 48 9.53 12.22 5.04
CA ASP A 48 10.17 13.53 5.02
C ASP A 48 10.09 14.29 6.37
N ARG A 49 9.19 13.92 7.31
CA ARG A 49 8.92 14.71 8.52
C ARG A 49 9.49 14.20 9.86
N GLY A 50 10.41 13.22 9.89
CA GLY A 50 10.97 12.71 11.16
C GLY A 50 9.97 11.83 11.94
N PRO A 51 10.31 11.29 13.14
CA PRO A 51 10.07 9.89 13.55
C PRO A 51 8.59 9.58 13.85
N TYR A 52 7.73 9.68 12.85
CA TYR A 52 6.38 9.18 12.87
C TYR A 52 6.44 7.73 12.40
N PRO A 53 6.10 6.76 13.27
CA PRO A 53 6.14 5.38 12.86
C PRO A 53 5.08 5.17 11.77
N ALA A 54 5.42 4.38 10.75
CA ALA A 54 4.61 4.25 9.53
C ALA A 54 3.20 3.68 9.79
N ASP A 55 3.02 3.05 10.95
CA ASP A 55 1.75 2.55 11.45
C ASP A 55 0.76 3.68 11.80
N GLN A 56 1.20 4.91 12.06
CA GLN A 56 0.27 6.02 12.35
C GLN A 56 -0.66 6.33 11.19
N VAL A 57 -0.13 6.34 9.96
CA VAL A 57 -0.96 6.56 8.77
C VAL A 57 -1.92 5.41 8.56
N VAL A 58 -1.43 4.17 8.69
CA VAL A 58 -2.25 2.96 8.47
C VAL A 58 -3.39 2.88 9.50
N LYS A 59 -3.14 3.26 10.75
CA LYS A 59 -4.16 3.29 11.82
C LYS A 59 -5.31 4.24 11.55
N GLU A 60 -5.10 5.29 10.76
CA GLU A 60 -6.14 6.25 10.40
C GLU A 60 -6.96 5.81 9.18
N LEU A 61 -6.54 4.78 8.46
CA LEU A 61 -7.25 4.28 7.29
C LEU A 61 -8.46 3.45 7.73
N ASP A 62 -9.65 3.85 7.27
CA ASP A 62 -10.87 3.07 7.46
C ASP A 62 -11.40 2.62 6.09
N GLY A 63 -11.67 1.33 5.95
CA GLY A 63 -12.14 0.74 4.71
C GLY A 63 -11.62 -0.66 4.47
N SER A 64 -12.03 -1.22 3.33
CA SER A 64 -11.52 -2.49 2.84
C SER A 64 -10.47 -2.21 1.79
N PHE A 65 -9.20 -2.41 2.13
CA PHE A 65 -8.11 -1.98 1.24
C PHE A 65 -6.87 -2.89 1.32
N ALA A 66 -6.04 -2.79 0.29
CA ALA A 66 -4.64 -3.18 0.31
C ALA A 66 -3.85 -2.23 -0.59
N PHE A 67 -2.60 -1.94 -0.27
CA PHE A 67 -1.75 -1.17 -1.16
C PHE A 67 -0.29 -1.60 -1.11
N VAL A 68 0.43 -1.29 -2.19
CA VAL A 68 1.89 -1.38 -2.28
C VAL A 68 2.41 -0.08 -2.86
N VAL A 69 3.29 0.58 -2.12
CA VAL A 69 4.04 1.76 -2.52
C VAL A 69 5.48 1.36 -2.80
N TYR A 70 6.02 1.79 -3.93
CA TYR A 70 7.42 1.66 -4.29
C TYR A 70 8.04 3.04 -4.51
N ASP A 71 8.99 3.41 -3.64
CA ASP A 71 9.84 4.59 -3.79
C ASP A 71 11.08 4.20 -4.59
N SER A 72 11.07 4.49 -5.89
CA SER A 72 12.16 4.09 -6.78
C SER A 72 13.45 4.88 -6.54
N LYS A 73 13.38 6.07 -5.91
CA LYS A 73 14.56 6.88 -5.58
C LYS A 73 15.35 6.25 -4.43
N ASN A 74 14.65 5.77 -3.41
CA ASN A 74 15.28 5.22 -2.20
C ASN A 74 15.29 3.68 -2.18
N GLY A 75 14.66 3.02 -3.15
CA GLY A 75 14.49 1.56 -3.19
C GLY A 75 13.58 1.02 -2.09
N GLY A 76 12.72 1.86 -1.52
CA GLY A 76 11.85 1.51 -0.40
C GLY A 76 10.52 0.93 -0.85
N VAL A 77 10.01 -0.06 -0.13
CA VAL A 77 8.65 -0.60 -0.31
C VAL A 77 7.86 -0.40 0.96
N PHE A 78 6.62 0.07 0.83
CA PHE A 78 5.66 0.19 1.92
C PHE A 78 4.34 -0.43 1.51
N ALA A 79 3.90 -1.47 2.23
CA ALA A 79 2.70 -2.21 1.91
C ALA A 79 1.83 -2.40 3.16
N ALA A 80 0.51 -2.40 2.97
CA ALA A 80 -0.44 -2.65 4.04
C ALA A 80 -1.69 -3.36 3.50
N LEU A 81 -2.37 -4.07 4.41
CA LEU A 81 -3.65 -4.73 4.21
C LEU A 81 -4.60 -4.27 5.31
N GLY A 82 -5.83 -3.91 4.95
CA GLY A 82 -6.87 -3.56 5.91
C GLY A 82 -7.30 -4.76 6.75
N SER A 83 -7.56 -4.53 8.03
CA SER A 83 -7.88 -5.58 9.01
C SER A 83 -9.30 -6.15 8.91
N ASP A 84 -10.13 -5.63 8.00
CA ASP A 84 -11.54 -6.02 7.85
C ASP A 84 -11.74 -7.35 7.08
N GLY A 85 -10.69 -7.83 6.42
CA GLY A 85 -10.69 -9.07 5.64
C GLY A 85 -11.48 -9.01 4.33
N GLY A 86 -11.95 -7.84 3.89
CA GLY A 86 -12.68 -7.69 2.63
C GLY A 86 -11.76 -7.64 1.40
N VAL A 87 -10.47 -7.38 1.59
CA VAL A 87 -9.41 -7.55 0.58
C VAL A 87 -8.45 -8.65 1.04
N LYS A 88 -7.82 -9.33 0.09
CA LYS A 88 -6.77 -10.33 0.35
C LYS A 88 -5.48 -9.87 -0.30
N LEU A 89 -4.38 -10.12 0.39
CA LEU A 89 -3.05 -9.90 -0.11
C LEU A 89 -2.16 -11.05 0.36
N TYR A 90 -1.23 -11.44 -0.50
CA TYR A 90 -0.26 -12.49 -0.26
C TYR A 90 1.12 -11.95 -0.59
N TRP A 91 2.13 -12.51 0.05
CA TRP A 91 3.52 -12.22 -0.26
C TRP A 91 4.35 -13.49 -0.30
N GLY A 92 5.44 -13.46 -1.05
CA GLY A 92 6.37 -14.56 -1.13
C GLY A 92 7.73 -14.14 -1.67
N ILE A 93 8.65 -15.09 -1.69
CA ILE A 93 10.00 -14.93 -2.25
C ILE A 93 10.12 -15.84 -3.47
N ALA A 94 10.43 -15.24 -4.62
CA ALA A 94 10.68 -15.96 -5.87
C ALA A 94 12.07 -16.62 -5.87
N ALA A 95 12.32 -17.50 -6.84
CA ALA A 95 13.56 -18.28 -6.93
C ALA A 95 14.82 -17.41 -7.13
N ASP A 96 14.67 -16.21 -7.68
CA ASP A 96 15.73 -15.22 -7.88
C ASP A 96 15.98 -14.33 -6.64
N GLY A 97 15.22 -14.55 -5.55
CA GLY A 97 15.28 -13.76 -4.32
C GLY A 97 14.40 -12.51 -4.33
N SER A 98 13.64 -12.25 -5.40
CA SER A 98 12.72 -11.12 -5.48
C SER A 98 11.51 -11.31 -4.55
N VAL A 99 11.03 -10.23 -3.94
CA VAL A 99 9.76 -10.23 -3.19
C VAL A 99 8.61 -10.10 -4.20
N VAL A 100 7.61 -10.96 -4.07
CA VAL A 100 6.37 -10.91 -4.86
C VAL A 100 5.21 -10.60 -3.93
N ILE A 101 4.37 -9.63 -4.30
CA ILE A 101 3.14 -9.29 -3.59
C ILE A 101 1.98 -9.36 -4.60
N SER A 102 0.91 -10.07 -4.26
CA SER A 102 -0.26 -10.23 -5.14
C SER A 102 -1.53 -10.44 -4.32
N ASP A 103 -2.67 -9.99 -4.86
CA ASP A 103 -4.01 -10.36 -4.40
C ASP A 103 -4.49 -11.70 -4.98
N ASP A 104 -3.79 -12.21 -6.00
CA ASP A 104 -4.05 -13.50 -6.64
C ASP A 104 -3.12 -14.59 -6.07
N LEU A 105 -3.75 -15.60 -5.47
CA LEU A 105 -3.08 -16.74 -4.86
C LEU A 105 -2.38 -17.64 -5.89
N ASP A 106 -2.93 -17.78 -7.10
CA ASP A 106 -2.37 -18.66 -8.11
C ASP A 106 -1.11 -18.05 -8.72
N VAL A 107 -1.09 -16.73 -8.92
CA VAL A 107 0.12 -15.97 -9.30
C VAL A 107 1.23 -16.16 -8.26
N ILE A 108 0.90 -16.10 -6.97
CA ILE A 108 1.87 -16.27 -5.89
C ILE A 108 2.40 -17.71 -5.82
N LYS A 109 1.55 -18.72 -6.00
CA LYS A 109 2.00 -20.12 -6.04
C LYS A 109 2.90 -20.40 -7.23
N GLU A 110 2.58 -19.84 -8.40
CA GLU A 110 3.39 -20.00 -9.60
C GLU A 110 4.76 -19.33 -9.44
N GLY A 111 4.79 -18.10 -8.92
CA GLY A 111 6.04 -17.34 -8.76
C GLY A 111 6.92 -17.76 -7.58
N CYS A 112 6.31 -18.17 -6.46
CA CYS A 112 7.02 -18.42 -5.19
C CYS A 112 7.02 -19.89 -4.75
N ALA A 113 6.36 -20.78 -5.50
CA ALA A 113 6.18 -22.19 -5.16
C ALA A 113 5.62 -22.40 -3.73
N LYS A 114 6.48 -22.80 -2.77
CA LYS A 114 6.10 -23.01 -1.36
C LYS A 114 6.53 -21.87 -0.43
N SER A 115 7.22 -20.86 -0.95
CA SER A 115 7.79 -19.76 -0.18
C SER A 115 6.87 -18.54 -0.17
N PHE A 116 5.64 -18.71 0.32
CA PHE A 116 4.66 -17.63 0.40
C PHE A 116 3.76 -17.75 1.63
N ALA A 117 3.12 -16.64 2.00
CA ALA A 117 2.14 -16.57 3.08
C ALA A 117 1.08 -15.50 2.79
N PRO A 118 -0.09 -15.56 3.44
CA PRO A 118 -0.98 -14.40 3.53
C PRO A 118 -0.24 -13.20 4.12
N PHE A 119 -0.52 -12.01 3.60
CA PHE A 119 -0.01 -10.77 4.17
C PHE A 119 -0.71 -10.48 5.51
N PRO A 120 0.01 -10.01 6.55
CA PRO A 120 -0.60 -9.71 7.84
C PRO A 120 -1.58 -8.54 7.73
N ALA A 121 -2.73 -8.69 8.38
CA ALA A 121 -3.79 -7.68 8.48
C ALA A 121 -3.79 -7.03 9.87
#